data_AF-Q4BYH9-F1
#
_entry.id   AF-Q4BYH9-F1
#
_cell.length_a   1.000
_cell.length_b   1.000
_cell.length_c   1.000
_cell.angle_alpha   90.00
_cell.angle_beta   90.00
_cell.angle_gamma   90.00
#
_symmetry.space_group_name_H-M   'P 1'
#
loop_
_entity.id
_entity.type
_entity.pdbx_description
1 polymer ?
#
loop_
_entity_poly.entity_id
_entity_poly.type
_entity_poly.pdbx_seq_one_letter_code
_entity_poly.pdbx_strand_id
1 'polypeptide(L)'
;MLDEWLEICRRSYNYALRELKDWIASRKCPIDRCSLESEYIMAASYPFPGYHQQQNQLPKAKKVFLELAKVPSQVLQTNIRTQIPHFKK
;
A
#
# COMPACT_ATOMS: atom_id res chain seq x y z
N MET A 1 23.59 -8.40 1.06
CA MET A 1 23.42 -7.15 1.84
C MET A 1 22.63 -6.07 1.09
N LEU A 2 23.16 -5.44 0.02
CA LEU A 2 22.41 -4.40 -0.70
C LEU A 2 21.20 -4.97 -1.46
N ASP A 3 21.36 -6.12 -2.11
CA ASP A 3 20.29 -6.79 -2.86
C ASP A 3 19.11 -7.19 -1.97
N GLU A 4 19.39 -7.65 -0.75
CA GLU A 4 18.36 -7.97 0.24
C GLU A 4 17.55 -6.73 0.63
N TRP A 5 18.20 -5.58 0.79
CA TRP A 5 17.51 -4.33 1.11
C TRP A 5 16.63 -3.86 -0.05
N LEU A 6 17.12 -4.00 -1.29
CA LEU A 6 16.35 -3.68 -2.48
C LEU A 6 15.14 -4.60 -2.63
N GLU A 7 15.29 -5.89 -2.35
CA GLU A 7 14.19 -6.85 -2.40
C GLU A 7 13.12 -6.55 -1.33
N ILE A 8 13.54 -6.18 -0.11
CA ILE A 8 12.61 -5.76 0.94
C ILE A 8 11.87 -4.48 0.51
N CYS A 9 12.59 -3.50 -0.06
CA CYS A 9 11.98 -2.28 -0.58
C CYS A 9 11.01 -2.56 -1.73
N ARG A 10 11.33 -3.50 -2.62
CA ARG A 10 10.46 -3.92 -3.72
C ARG A 10 9.16 -4.54 -3.18
N ARG A 11 9.26 -5.42 -2.19
CA ARG A 11 8.10 -6.06 -1.55
C ARG A 11 7.23 -5.04 -0.82
N SER A 12 7.83 -4.15 -0.03
CA SER A 12 7.07 -3.09 0.66
C SER A 12 6.41 -2.13 -0.33
N TYR A 13 7.08 -1.83 -1.45
CA TYR A 13 6.55 -0.98 -2.49
C TYR A 13 5.32 -1.61 -3.15
N ASN A 14 5.45 -2.87 -3.58
CA ASN A 14 4.38 -3.59 -4.25
C ASN A 14 3.16 -3.79 -3.34
N TYR A 15 3.36 -4.01 -2.04
CA TYR A 15 2.26 -4.12 -1.08
C TYR A 15 1.46 -2.83 -0.97
N ALA A 16 2.14 -1.70 -0.73
CA ALA A 16 1.48 -0.41 -0.59
C ALA A 16 0.80 0.05 -1.89
N LEU A 17 1.38 -0.27 -3.05
CA LEU A 17 0.77 -0.01 -4.36
C LEU A 17 -0.44 -0.91 -4.64
N ARG A 18 -0.41 -2.16 -4.18
CA ARG A 18 -1.53 -3.10 -4.27
C ARG A 18 -2.72 -2.62 -3.45
N GLU A 19 -2.49 -2.20 -2.21
CA GLU A 19 -3.53 -1.66 -1.34
C GLU A 19 -4.28 -0.49 -1.99
N LEU A 20 -3.55 0.40 -2.67
CA LEU A 20 -4.14 1.52 -3.38
C LEU A 20 -4.97 1.09 -4.60
N LYS A 21 -4.46 0.13 -5.39
CA LYS A 21 -5.19 -0.41 -6.54
C LYS A 21 -6.46 -1.13 -6.11
N ASP A 22 -6.39 -1.89 -5.02
CA ASP A 22 -7.54 -2.62 -4.47
C ASP A 22 -8.59 -1.65 -3.95
N TRP A 23 -8.17 -0.57 -3.28
CA TRP A 23 -9.08 0.49 -2.84
C TRP A 23 -9.81 1.16 -4.00
N ILE A 24 -9.09 1.50 -5.08
CA ILE A 24 -9.69 2.10 -6.28
C ILE A 24 -10.62 1.10 -6.97
N ALA A 25 -10.21 -0.16 -7.10
CA ALA A 25 -11.01 -1.22 -7.71
C ALA A 25 -12.31 -1.48 -6.93
N SER A 26 -12.28 -1.38 -5.59
CA SER A 26 -13.47 -1.55 -4.74
C SER A 26 -14.49 -0.41 -4.84
N ARG A 27 -14.13 0.72 -5.45
CA ARG A 27 -14.97 1.93 -5.56
C ARG A 27 -15.16 2.38 -7.00
N LYS A 28 -14.87 1.49 -7.95
CA LYS A 28 -14.92 1.80 -9.38
C LYS A 28 -16.35 1.77 -9.90
N CYS A 29 -17.19 0.84 -9.42
CA CYS A 29 -18.60 0.84 -9.77
C CYS A 29 -19.38 1.90 -8.99
N PRO A 30 -20.26 2.67 -9.66
CA PRO A 30 -21.21 3.51 -8.96
C PRO A 30 -22.26 2.63 -8.25
N ILE A 31 -22.81 3.15 -7.14
CA ILE A 31 -23.67 2.38 -6.22
C ILE A 31 -24.96 1.85 -6.86
N ASP A 32 -25.36 2.43 -7.99
CA ASP A 32 -26.56 2.10 -8.75
C ASP A 32 -26.36 0.95 -9.76
N ARG A 33 -25.13 0.44 -9.91
CA ARG A 33 -24.80 -0.63 -10.86
C ARG A 33 -23.94 -1.68 -10.16
N CYS A 34 -24.20 -2.96 -10.42
CA CYS A 34 -23.26 -4.02 -10.05
C CYS A 34 -22.32 -4.26 -11.24
N SER A 35 -21.02 -4.38 -10.99
CA SER A 35 -20.10 -4.82 -12.03
C SER A 35 -20.42 -6.28 -12.42
N LEU A 36 -20.33 -6.59 -13.71
CA LEU A 36 -20.43 -7.97 -14.21
C LEU A 36 -19.14 -8.76 -13.93
N GLU A 37 -18.01 -8.06 -13.89
CA GLU A 37 -16.71 -8.58 -13.47
C GLU A 37 -16.50 -8.21 -12.01
N SER A 38 -16.49 -9.21 -11.11
CA SER A 38 -16.39 -9.08 -9.65
C SER A 38 -15.50 -7.92 -9.16
N GLU A 39 -15.99 -7.10 -8.24
CA GLU A 39 -15.15 -6.12 -7.54
C GLU A 39 -14.45 -6.73 -6.32
N TYR A 40 -13.33 -6.12 -5.93
CA TYR A 40 -12.63 -6.49 -4.71
C TYR A 40 -13.46 -6.03 -3.49
N ILE A 41 -13.91 -6.99 -2.68
CA ILE A 41 -14.79 -6.72 -1.53
C ILE A 41 -13.96 -6.13 -0.38
N MET A 42 -14.08 -4.83 -0.17
CA MET A 42 -13.51 -4.10 0.98
C MET A 42 -14.61 -3.48 1.81
N ALA A 43 -14.33 -3.21 3.09
CA ALA A 43 -15.25 -2.45 3.92
C ALA A 43 -15.51 -1.06 3.32
N ALA A 44 -16.78 -0.68 3.17
CA ALA A 44 -17.18 0.63 2.65
C ALA A 44 -16.58 1.78 3.47
N SER A 45 -16.42 1.56 4.79
CA SER A 45 -15.84 2.51 5.74
C SER A 45 -14.31 2.63 5.67
N TYR A 46 -13.61 1.82 4.87
CA TYR A 46 -12.15 1.84 4.80
C TYR A 46 -11.65 3.17 4.17
N PRO A 47 -10.86 3.98 4.89
CA PRO A 47 -10.41 5.27 4.39
C PRO A 47 -9.42 5.10 3.22
N PHE A 48 -9.23 6.17 2.45
CA PHE A 48 -8.23 6.18 1.39
C PHE A 48 -6.82 5.85 1.95
N PRO A 49 -6.11 4.85 1.41
CA PRO A 49 -4.77 4.46 1.86
C PRO A 49 -3.73 5.46 1.34
N GLY A 50 -3.75 6.67 1.91
CA GLY A 50 -2.81 7.73 1.61
C GLY A 50 -1.48 7.61 2.37
N TYR A 51 -0.58 8.54 2.11
CA TYR A 51 0.78 8.58 2.66
C TYR A 51 0.83 8.36 4.17
N HIS A 52 0.07 9.17 4.89
CA HIS A 52 0.07 9.16 6.35
C HIS A 52 -0.49 7.86 6.91
N GLN A 53 -1.51 7.26 6.26
CA GLN A 53 -2.08 5.98 6.69
C GLN A 53 -1.04 4.87 6.55
N GLN A 54 -0.40 4.76 5.38
CA GLN A 54 0.61 3.73 5.10
C GLN A 54 1.86 3.91 5.97
N GLN A 55 2.29 5.15 6.21
CA GLN A 55 3.40 5.45 7.11
C GLN A 55 3.10 5.04 8.56
N ASN A 56 1.87 5.27 9.04
CA ASN A 56 1.44 4.87 10.38
C ASN A 56 1.29 3.34 10.54
N GLN A 57 1.13 2.61 9.43
CA GLN A 57 1.10 1.15 9.43
C GLN A 57 2.50 0.53 9.48
N LEU A 58 3.57 1.22 9.03
CA LEU A 58 4.95 0.70 9.04
C LEU A 58 5.41 0.17 10.40
N PRO A 59 5.21 0.87 11.54
CA PRO A 59 5.60 0.34 12.85
C PRO A 59 4.87 -0.96 13.21
N LYS A 60 3.60 -1.10 12.80
CA LYS A 60 2.83 -2.33 12.98
C LYS A 60 3.36 -3.44 12.09
N ALA A 61 3.63 -3.14 10.83
CA ALA A 61 4.20 -4.08 9.86
C ALA A 61 5.59 -4.58 10.30
N LYS A 62 6.43 -3.73 10.89
CA LYS A 62 7.74 -4.13 11.44
C LYS A 62 7.65 -5.15 12.58
N LYS A 63 6.56 -5.15 13.35
CA LYS A 63 6.33 -6.15 14.41
C LYS A 63 5.97 -7.52 13.85
N VAL A 64 5.27 -7.55 12.70
CA VAL A 64 4.83 -8.78 12.04
C VAL A 64 5.94 -9.33 11.13
N PHE A 65 6.57 -8.46 10.36
CA PHE A 65 7.64 -8.80 9.42
C PHE A 65 8.96 -8.23 9.90
N LEU A 66 9.70 -9.04 10.66
CA LEU A 66 11.01 -8.66 11.22
C LEU A 66 12.04 -8.31 10.12
N GLU A 67 11.85 -8.80 8.90
CA GLU A 67 12.67 -8.43 7.73
C GLU A 67 12.66 -6.92 7.45
N LEU A 68 11.52 -6.24 7.68
CA LEU A 68 11.41 -4.78 7.52
C LEU A 68 12.25 -3.99 8.52
N ALA A 69 12.69 -4.62 9.62
CA ALA A 69 13.60 -3.99 10.57
C ALA A 69 15.05 -3.95 10.07
N LYS A 70 15.42 -4.79 9.09
CA LYS A 70 16.76 -4.81 8.48
C LYS A 70 17.07 -3.54 7.68
N VAL A 71 16.03 -2.90 7.12
CA VAL A 71 16.15 -1.68 6.33
C VAL A 71 15.93 -0.45 7.23
N PRO A 72 16.74 0.62 7.08
CA PRO A 72 16.53 1.88 7.80
C PRO A 72 15.12 2.43 7.58
N SER A 73 14.50 2.93 8.66
CA SER A 73 13.14 3.47 8.63
C SER A 73 12.95 4.58 7.60
N GLN A 74 13.95 5.44 7.41
CA GLN A 74 13.91 6.56 6.47
C GLN A 74 13.79 6.10 5.01
N VAL A 75 14.44 4.98 4.66
CA VAL A 75 14.35 4.38 3.31
C VAL A 75 12.93 3.86 3.05
N LEU A 76 12.34 3.16 4.02
CA LEU A 76 10.96 2.66 3.92
C LEU A 76 9.93 3.79 3.83
N GLN A 77 10.12 4.87 4.60
CA GLN A 77 9.24 6.05 4.54
C GLN A 77 9.34 6.76 3.18
N THR A 78 10.56 6.90 2.65
CA THR A 78 10.79 7.50 1.33
C THR A 78 10.15 6.65 0.23
N ASN A 79 10.27 5.33 0.32
CA ASN A 79 9.66 4.38 -0.60
C ASN A 79 8.13 4.58 -0.68
N ILE A 80 7.43 4.64 0.45
CA ILE A 80 5.98 4.90 0.47
C ILE A 80 5.64 6.29 -0.12
N ARG A 81 6.45 7.32 0.18
CA ARG A 81 6.24 8.68 -0.34
C ARG A 81 6.25 8.74 -1.87
N THR A 82 7.13 7.98 -2.52
CA THR A 82 7.28 7.99 -3.98
C THR A 82 6.10 7.39 -4.75
N GLN A 83 5.24 6.60 -4.09
CA GLN A 83 4.14 5.89 -4.77
C GLN A 83 2.95 6.81 -5.10
N ILE A 84 2.67 7.77 -4.23
CA ILE A 84 1.43 8.57 -4.28
C ILE A 84 1.37 9.57 -5.45
N PRO A 85 2.47 10.22 -5.85
CA PRO A 85 2.47 11.08 -7.04
C PRO A 85 2.04 10.35 -8.32
N HIS A 86 2.22 9.03 -8.41
CA HIS A 86 1.81 8.25 -9.59
C HIS A 86 0.30 8.04 -9.72
N PHE A 87 -0.47 8.21 -8.63
CA PHE A 87 -1.92 7.95 -8.59
C PHE A 87 -2.77 9.19 -8.33
N LYS A 88 -2.15 10.36 -8.08
CA LYS A 88 -2.85 11.65 -7.94
C LYS A 88 -2.97 12.44 -9.26
N LYS A 89 -2.73 11.80 -10.41
CA LYS A 89 -2.90 12.43 -11.74
C LYS A 89 -4.24 12.06 -12.34
#